data_AF-A0A3C0G654-F1
#
_entry.id   AF-A0A3C0G654-F1
#
_cell.length_a   1.000
_cell.length_b   1.000
_cell.length_c   1.000
_cell.angle_alpha   90.00
_cell.angle_beta   90.00
_cell.angle_gamma   90.00
#
_symmetry.space_group_name_H-M   'P 1'
#
loop_
_entity.id
_entity.type
_entity.pdbx_description
1 polymer ?
#
loop_
_entity_poly.entity_id
_entity_poly.type
_entity_poly.pdbx_seq_one_letter_code
_entity_poly.pdbx_strand_id
1 'polypeptide(L)' 'EENCECEVGNDLHLHFHCNNCNETVCLTEHKIPHISLPDGYITEDINLVVKGICEKCSDNLG' A
#
# COMPACT_ATOMS: atom_id res chain seq x y z
N GLU A 1 -7.54 -10.57 -0.58
CA GLU A 1 -6.08 -10.76 -0.44
C GLU A 1 -5.85 -11.69 0.72
N GLU A 2 -5.25 -12.85 0.48
CA GLU A 2 -5.07 -13.87 1.50
C GLU A 2 -3.76 -13.61 2.25
N ASN A 3 -3.86 -13.41 3.56
CA ASN A 3 -2.78 -13.37 4.56
C ASN A 3 -2.10 -12.02 4.87
N CYS A 4 -2.88 -10.94 5.01
CA CYS A 4 -2.45 -9.83 5.87
C CYS A 4 -3.20 -9.91 7.21
N GLU A 5 -2.62 -10.59 8.20
CA GLU A 5 -3.11 -10.61 9.60
C GLU A 5 -2.76 -9.29 10.32
N CYS A 6 -3.12 -8.15 9.75
CA CYS A 6 -2.90 -6.85 10.37
C CYS A 6 -4.15 -6.46 11.17
N GLU A 7 -4.11 -6.63 12.49
CA GLU A 7 -5.09 -6.04 13.42
C GLU A 7 -4.96 -4.51 13.44
N VAL A 8 -5.38 -3.85 12.36
CA VAL A 8 -5.47 -2.39 12.32
C VAL A 8 -6.86 -2.06 11.80
N GLY A 9 -7.80 -1.91 12.73
CA GLY A 9 -9.22 -1.77 12.43
C GLY A 9 -9.47 -0.75 11.32
N ASN A 10 -9.95 -1.20 10.16
CA ASN A 10 -10.39 -0.38 9.03
C ASN A 10 -9.43 0.75 8.57
N ASP A 11 -8.15 0.73 8.96
CA ASP A 11 -7.21 1.79 8.57
C ASP A 11 -6.63 1.46 7.19
N LEU A 12 -6.98 2.30 6.21
CA LEU A 12 -6.42 2.26 4.87
C LEU A 12 -4.90 2.51 4.97
N HIS A 13 -4.11 1.51 4.61
CA HIS A 13 -2.66 1.54 4.62
C HIS A 13 -2.10 1.21 3.24
N LEU A 14 -0.84 1.57 3.01
CA LEU A 14 -0.20 1.44 1.71
C LEU A 14 0.55 0.12 1.61
N HIS A 15 0.37 -0.60 0.49
CA HIS A 15 1.25 -1.69 0.11
C HIS A 15 2.23 -1.22 -0.97
N PHE A 16 3.51 -1.49 -0.74
CA PHE A 16 4.57 -1.26 -1.71
C PHE A 16 5.03 -2.59 -2.29
N HIS A 17 5.04 -2.70 -3.62
CA HIS A 17 5.51 -3.86 -4.35
C HIS A 17 6.83 -3.56 -5.07
N CYS A 18 7.87 -4.35 -4.79
CA CYS A 18 9.16 -4.24 -5.48
C CYS A 18 9.15 -5.00 -6.80
N ASN A 19 9.37 -4.32 -7.91
CA ASN A 19 9.43 -4.92 -9.24
C ASN A 19 10.71 -5.76 -9.48
N ASN A 20 11.70 -5.67 -8.60
CA ASN A 20 12.97 -6.40 -8.76
C ASN A 20 12.96 -7.75 -8.01
N CYS A 21 12.55 -7.76 -6.74
CA CYS A 21 12.48 -8.99 -5.94
C CYS A 21 11.08 -9.58 -5.79
N ASN A 22 10.05 -8.88 -6.28
CA ASN A 22 8.63 -9.24 -6.13
C ASN A 22 8.13 -9.31 -4.68
N GLU A 23 8.88 -8.78 -3.71
CA GLU A 23 8.42 -8.65 -2.33
C GLU A 23 7.39 -7.50 -2.22
N THR A 24 6.36 -7.74 -1.41
CA THR A 24 5.38 -6.71 -1.02
C THR A 24 5.61 -6.36 0.45
N VAL A 25 5.68 -5.07 0.75
CA VAL A 25 5.90 -4.53 2.10
C VAL A 25 4.71 -3.66 2.49
N CYS A 26 4.19 -3.88 3.70
CA CYS A 26 3.15 -3.04 4.27
C CYS A 26 3.78 -1.80 4.90
N LEU A 27 3.45 -0.61 4.39
CA LEU A 27 3.90 0.67 4.95
C LEU A 27 2.84 1.19 5.93
N THR A 28 2.81 0.61 7.13
CA THR A 28 1.81 0.90 8.17
C THR A 28 2.04 2.22 8.91
N GLU A 29 3.25 2.78 8.84
CA GLU A 29 3.59 4.06 9.49
C GLU A 29 3.01 5.28 8.76
N HIS A 30 2.58 5.12 7.50
CA HIS A 30 1.96 6.18 6.71
C HIS A 30 0.45 5.97 6.63
N LYS A 31 -0.29 6.60 7.54
CA LYS A 31 -1.76 6.67 7.43
C LYS A 31 -2.13 7.36 6.13
N ILE A 32 -2.92 6.69 5.30
CA ILE A 32 -3.40 7.30 4.06
C ILE A 32 -4.37 8.43 4.44
N PRO A 33 -4.23 9.63 3.86
CA PRO A 33 -5.17 10.71 4.11
C PRO A 33 -6.58 10.25 3.74
N HIS A 34 -7.56 10.64 4.56
CA HIS A 34 -8.96 10.33 4.31
C HIS A 34 -9.38 10.88 2.94
N ILE A 35 -9.65 10.00 1.98
CA ILE A 35 -10.08 10.40 0.64
C ILE A 35 -11.52 10.88 0.75
N SER A 36 -11.71 12.17 0.56
CA SER A 36 -13.05 12.78 0.50
C SER A 36 -13.46 12.84 -0.96
N LEU A 37 -14.51 12.10 -1.33
CA LEU A 37 -15.11 12.24 -2.66
C LEU A 37 -16.16 13.36 -2.65
N PRO A 38 -16.40 14.01 -3.79
CA PRO A 38 -17.48 14.99 -3.92
C PRO A 38 -18.86 14.37 -3.60
N ASP A 39 -19.82 15.23 -3.29
CA ASP A 39 -21.19 14.80 -3.00
C ASP A 39 -21.80 13.99 -4.16
N GLY A 40 -22.53 12.93 -3.81
CA GLY A 40 -23.22 12.05 -4.77
C GLY A 40 -22.39 10.86 -5.27
N TYR A 41 -21.12 10.74 -4.87
CA TYR A 41 -20.30 9.58 -5.17
C TYR A 41 -20.56 8.47 -4.15
N ILE A 42 -20.77 7.25 -4.63
CA ILE A 42 -20.93 6.05 -3.80
C ILE A 42 -19.71 5.17 -4.09
N THR A 43 -18.88 4.95 -3.07
CA THR A 43 -17.66 4.14 -3.19
C THR A 43 -17.97 2.66 -3.01
N GLU A 44 -17.58 1.84 -3.99
CA GLU A 44 -17.67 0.37 -3.89
C GLU A 44 -16.34 -0.25 -3.44
N ASP A 45 -15.20 0.25 -3.97
CA ASP A 45 -13.86 -0.24 -3.62
C ASP A 45 -12.80 0.85 -3.85
N ILE A 46 -11.65 0.72 -3.17
CA ILE A 46 -10.46 1.57 -3.36
C ILE A 46 -9.25 0.65 -3.52
N ASN A 47 -8.67 0.65 -4.72
CA ASN A 47 -7.46 -0.11 -5.03
C ASN A 47 -6.26 0.82 -5.18
N LEU A 48 -5.33 0.78 -4.23
CA LEU A 48 -4.09 1.56 -4.26
C LEU A 48 -2.88 0.64 -4.17
N VAL A 49 -2.11 0.57 -5.25
CA VAL A 49 -0.88 -0.22 -5.32
C VAL A 49 0.28 0.70 -5.69
N VAL A 50 1.29 0.76 -4.84
CA VAL A 50 2.55 1.45 -5.15
C VAL A 50 3.58 0.43 -5.60
N LYS A 51 4.23 0.69 -6.74
CA LYS A 51 5.25 -0.20 -7.32
C LYS A 51 6.57 0.54 -7.49
N GLY A 52 7.69 -0.12 -7.21
CA GLY A 52 9.01 0.49 -7.33
C GLY A 52 10.17 -0.48 -7.10
N ILE A 53 11.29 0.03 -6.60
CA ILE A 53 12.45 -0.75 -6.18
C ILE A 53 12.61 -0.55 -4.67
N CYS A 54 12.66 -1.64 -3.88
CA CYS A 54 12.85 -1.55 -2.43
C CYS A 54 14.31 -1.23 -2.07
N GLU A 55 14.54 -0.77 -0.83
CA GLU A 55 15.86 -0.48 -0.26
C GLU A 55 16.88 -1.59 -0.53
N LYS A 56 16.52 -2.85 -0.23
CA LYS A 56 17.39 -4.00 -0.48
C LYS A 56 17.83 -4.08 -1.95
N CYS A 57 16.97 -3.73 -2.89
CA CYS A 57 17.28 -3.79 -4.32
C CYS A 57 17.97 -2.52 -4.83
N SER A 58 17.71 -1.36 -4.24
CA SER A 58 18.45 -0.13 -4.56
C SER A 58 19.90 -0.21 -4.09
N ASP A 59 20.15 -0.83 -2.95
CA ASP A 59 21.49 -0.92 -2.39
C ASP A 59 22.38 -1.91 -3.15
N ASN A 60 21.79 -2.90 -3.80
CA ASN A 60 22.48 -3.84 -4.70
C ASN A 60 22.83 -3.24 -6.08
N LEU A 61 22.48 -1.97 -6.34
CA LEU A 61 22.85 -1.23 -7.54
C LEU A 61 24.07 -0.31 -7.31
N GLY A 62 24.62 -0.26 -6.09
CA GLY A 62 25.75 0.56 -5.68
C GLY A 62 27.08 -0.18 -5.57
#